data_AF-A0A0S2SJ88-F1
#
_entry.id   AF-A0A0S2SJ88-F1
#
_cell.length_a   1.000
_cell.length_b   1.000
_cell.length_c   1.000
_cell.angle_alpha   90.00
_cell.angle_beta   90.00
_cell.angle_gamma   90.00
#
_symmetry.space_group_name_H-M   'P 1'
#
loop_
_entity.id
_entity.type
_entity.pdbx_description
1 polymer ?
#
loop_
_entity_poly.entity_id
_entity_poly.type
_entity_poly.pdbx_seq_one_letter_code
_entity_poly.pdbx_strand_id
1 'polypeptide(L)'
;MSRQPHEALAPTVSQDNYRRLDNRVTSILKRNWPADEISQWVGLLSGEEQALACAILRRRHPRTTLLALPASNNEASKPLQSRELRPTVPVLSVAGRPIGRRHRVEDLTPVVIELSGTIRNASTGRTLWIAPGSPTDRANPGTAAIINASYRPTQHQVIADHRL
;
A
#
# COMPACT_ATOMS: atom_id res chain seq x y z
N MET A 1 40.46 24.83 6.67
CA MET A 1 39.32 24.58 5.76
C MET A 1 38.48 23.48 6.37
N SER A 2 37.27 23.84 6.81
CA SER A 2 36.31 22.97 7.49
C SER A 2 35.45 22.18 6.50
N ARG A 3 34.88 21.08 7.02
CA ARG A 3 33.65 20.32 6.66
C ARG A 3 33.97 18.84 6.41
N GLN A 4 33.29 17.85 6.99
CA GLN A 4 32.31 17.75 8.07
C GLN A 4 32.20 16.21 8.34
N PRO A 5 31.84 15.78 9.55
CA PRO A 5 31.86 14.37 9.94
C PRO A 5 30.72 13.59 9.26
N HIS A 6 30.98 12.32 8.95
CA HIS A 6 29.97 11.35 8.51
C HIS A 6 28.78 11.40 9.45
N GLU A 7 27.64 11.87 8.93
CA GLU A 7 26.35 11.85 9.63
C GLU A 7 26.07 10.42 10.08
N ALA A 8 25.93 10.26 11.40
CA ALA A 8 25.53 9.04 12.04
C ALA A 8 24.20 8.56 11.43
N LEU A 9 24.21 7.35 10.88
CA LEU A 9 23.00 6.63 10.49
C LEU A 9 22.10 6.52 11.72
N ALA A 10 21.00 7.29 11.72
CA ALA A 10 19.97 7.21 12.75
C ALA A 10 19.51 5.75 12.88
N PRO A 11 19.23 5.27 14.11
CA PRO A 11 18.78 3.89 14.33
C PRO A 11 17.49 3.67 13.55
N THR A 12 17.58 2.85 12.50
CA THR A 12 16.43 2.39 11.75
C THR A 12 15.56 1.56 12.70
N VAL A 13 14.43 2.12 13.15
CA VAL A 13 13.37 1.35 13.81
C VAL A 13 13.10 0.12 12.97
N SER A 14 13.34 -1.07 13.53
CA SER A 14 13.20 -2.32 12.80
C SER A 14 11.79 -2.40 12.20
N GLN A 15 11.70 -2.68 10.90
CA GLN A 15 10.42 -2.77 10.17
C GLN A 15 9.45 -3.76 10.83
N ASP A 16 9.99 -4.77 11.51
CA ASP A 16 9.21 -5.74 12.29
C ASP A 16 8.57 -5.13 13.54
N ASN A 17 9.25 -4.21 14.22
CA ASN A 17 8.69 -3.48 15.37
C ASN A 17 7.52 -2.59 14.94
N TYR A 18 7.66 -1.89 13.81
CA TYR A 18 6.55 -1.12 13.23
C TYR A 18 5.36 -2.05 12.91
N ARG A 19 5.60 -3.17 12.23
CA ARG A 19 4.54 -4.12 11.85
C ARG A 19 3.84 -4.71 13.08
N ARG A 20 4.58 -5.05 14.13
CA ARG A 20 4.04 -5.56 15.40
C ARG A 20 3.14 -4.54 16.07
N LEU A 21 3.59 -3.28 16.17
CA LEU A 21 2.82 -2.20 16.80
C LEU A 21 1.59 -1.82 15.97
N ASP A 22 1.69 -1.76 14.65
CA ASP A 22 0.54 -1.47 13.77
C ASP A 22 -0.53 -2.57 13.83
N ASN A 23 -0.13 -3.84 13.88
CA ASN A 23 -1.05 -4.96 14.09
C ASN A 23 -1.73 -4.90 15.47
N ARG A 24 -0.99 -4.51 16.51
CA ARG A 24 -1.55 -4.36 17.86
C ARG A 24 -2.55 -3.21 17.92
N VAL A 25 -2.21 -2.04 17.39
CA VAL A 25 -3.13 -0.89 17.30
C VAL A 25 -4.36 -1.26 16.48
N THR A 26 -4.20 -1.98 15.37
CA THR A 26 -5.35 -2.48 14.60
C THR A 26 -6.29 -3.33 15.44
N SER A 27 -5.74 -4.18 16.32
CA SER A 27 -6.52 -5.05 17.20
C SER A 27 -7.25 -4.26 18.31
N ILE A 28 -6.59 -3.26 18.89
CA ILE A 28 -7.15 -2.35 19.90
C ILE A 28 -8.34 -1.58 19.31
N LEU A 29 -8.17 -1.02 18.11
CA LEU A 29 -9.23 -0.27 17.44
C LEU A 29 -10.42 -1.17 17.06
N LYS A 30 -10.16 -2.38 16.54
CA LYS A 30 -11.23 -3.34 16.20
C LYS A 30 -12.03 -3.80 17.42
N ARG A 31 -11.39 -3.87 18.58
CA ARG A 31 -12.02 -4.28 19.84
C ARG A 31 -12.64 -3.10 20.61
N ASN A 32 -12.63 -1.90 20.03
CA ASN A 32 -13.17 -0.69 20.64
C ASN A 32 -12.71 -0.49 22.09
N TRP A 33 -11.41 -0.63 22.35
CA TRP A 33 -10.86 -0.39 23.68
C TRP A 33 -11.23 1.02 24.18
N PRO A 34 -11.57 1.17 25.46
CA PRO A 34 -11.80 2.49 26.06
C PRO A 34 -10.50 3.30 26.09
N ALA A 35 -10.64 4.63 26.09
CA ALA A 35 -9.50 5.55 26.02
C ALA A 35 -8.47 5.32 27.13
N ASP A 36 -8.93 5.01 28.35
CA ASP A 36 -8.07 4.75 29.50
C ASP A 36 -7.22 3.49 29.32
N GLU A 37 -7.78 2.42 28.75
CA GLU A 37 -7.02 1.19 28.44
C GLU A 37 -6.00 1.42 27.32
N ILE A 38 -6.33 2.27 26.34
CA ILE A 38 -5.39 2.67 25.28
C ILE A 38 -4.23 3.46 25.90
N SER A 39 -4.51 4.44 26.75
CA SER A 39 -3.50 5.23 27.45
C SER A 39 -2.62 4.37 28.37
N GLN A 40 -3.21 3.41 29.10
CA GLN A 40 -2.46 2.45 29.92
C GLN A 40 -1.53 1.58 29.07
N TRP A 41 -2.03 1.04 27.96
CA TRP A 41 -1.20 0.24 27.05
C TRP A 41 -0.02 1.05 26.48
N VAL A 42 -0.25 2.30 26.09
CA VAL A 42 0.83 3.20 25.65
C VAL A 42 1.81 3.50 26.78
N GLY A 43 1.32 3.62 28.02
CA GLY A 43 2.17 3.79 29.21
C GLY A 43 3.05 2.59 29.54
N LEU A 44 2.69 1.38 29.08
CA LEU A 44 3.52 0.17 29.21
C LEU A 44 4.66 0.11 28.18
N LEU A 45 4.60 0.93 27.12
CA LEU A 45 5.66 1.04 26.12
C LEU A 45 6.69 2.08 26.56
N SER A 46 7.94 1.90 26.16
CA SER A 46 9.01 2.84 26.46
C SER A 46 9.79 3.27 25.21
N GLY A 47 10.43 4.44 25.28
CA GLY A 47 11.32 4.96 24.25
C GLY A 47 10.67 5.07 22.86
N GLU A 48 11.35 4.52 21.85
CA GLU A 48 10.92 4.59 20.45
C GLU A 48 9.62 3.82 20.17
N GLU A 49 9.35 2.72 20.87
CA GLU A 49 8.11 1.95 20.70
C GLU A 49 6.89 2.75 21.16
N GLN A 50 7.02 3.50 22.27
CA GLN A 50 5.97 4.38 22.77
C GLN A 50 5.70 5.53 21.79
N ALA A 51 6.76 6.17 21.29
CA ALA A 51 6.64 7.24 20.30
C ALA A 51 5.94 6.74 19.02
N LEU A 52 6.31 5.54 18.55
CA LEU A 52 5.74 4.95 17.35
C LEU A 52 4.28 4.52 17.54
N ALA A 53 3.94 3.91 18.67
CA ALA A 53 2.57 3.56 19.01
C ALA A 53 1.67 4.80 19.09
N CYS A 54 2.16 5.88 19.71
CA CYS A 54 1.46 7.16 19.74
C CYS A 54 1.23 7.73 18.33
N ALA A 55 2.25 7.68 17.45
CA ALA A 55 2.13 8.15 16.08
C ALA A 55 1.09 7.34 15.27
N ILE A 56 1.08 6.01 15.40
CA ILE A 56 0.12 5.13 14.73
C ILE A 56 -1.30 5.39 15.26
N LEU A 57 -1.49 5.51 16.57
CA LEU A 57 -2.78 5.82 17.18
C LEU A 57 -3.31 7.18 16.75
N ARG A 58 -2.46 8.22 16.73
CA ARG A 58 -2.85 9.56 16.26
C ARG A 58 -3.30 9.58 14.79
N ARG A 59 -2.80 8.66 13.97
CA ARG A 59 -3.22 8.59 12.57
C ARG A 59 -4.54 7.84 12.37
N ARG A 60 -4.84 6.85 13.23
CA ARG A 60 -5.89 5.85 12.98
C ARG A 60 -7.08 5.93 13.93
N HIS A 61 -6.94 6.55 15.10
CA HIS A 61 -8.03 6.67 16.05
C HIS A 61 -8.95 7.83 15.64
N PRO A 62 -10.27 7.63 15.50
CA PRO A 62 -11.19 8.67 15.02
C PRO A 62 -11.36 9.84 16.00
N ARG A 63 -10.99 9.65 17.28
CA ARG A 63 -11.10 10.67 18.35
C ARG A 63 -9.78 10.79 19.10
N THR A 64 -8.72 11.19 18.40
CA THR A 64 -7.37 11.29 18.98
C THR A 64 -7.28 12.25 20.15
N THR A 65 -8.07 13.33 20.13
CA THR A 65 -8.10 14.37 21.19
C THR A 65 -8.59 13.85 22.55
N LEU A 66 -9.27 12.69 22.57
CA LEU A 66 -9.72 12.03 23.81
C LEU A 66 -8.66 11.11 24.42
N LEU A 67 -7.59 10.81 23.69
CA LEU A 67 -6.52 9.96 24.19
C LEU A 67 -5.49 10.85 24.89
N ALA A 68 -5.23 10.59 26.17
CA ALA A 68 -4.16 11.23 26.94
C ALA A 68 -2.78 10.68 26.53
N LEU A 69 -2.41 10.86 25.26
CA LEU A 69 -1.15 10.36 24.70
C LEU A 69 -0.01 11.33 25.04
N PRO A 70 1.16 10.83 25.47
CA PRO A 70 2.32 11.66 25.78
C PRO A 70 2.75 12.50 24.56
N ALA A 71 3.17 13.74 24.81
CA ALA A 71 3.64 14.65 23.76
C ALA A 71 4.86 14.02 23.05
N SER A 72 4.75 13.79 21.74
CA SER A 72 5.90 13.35 20.95
C SER A 72 6.82 14.55 20.75
N ASN A 73 8.04 14.50 21.30
CA ASN A 73 9.12 15.36 20.84
C ASN A 73 9.34 15.05 19.36
N ASN A 74 9.06 16.04 18.52
CA ASN A 74 8.88 15.91 17.08
C ASN A 74 10.19 15.67 16.29
N GLU A 75 11.19 15.05 16.93
CA GLU A 75 12.55 14.88 16.39
C GLU A 75 12.97 13.40 16.25
N ALA A 76 12.21 12.47 16.83
CA ALA A 76 12.43 11.05 16.62
C ALA A 76 11.50 10.55 15.50
N SER A 77 12.09 10.27 14.34
CA SER A 77 11.47 9.77 13.11
C SER A 77 10.96 10.88 12.19
N LYS A 78 11.81 11.28 11.23
CA LYS A 78 11.31 11.44 9.86
C LYS A 78 10.44 10.21 9.60
N PRO A 79 9.13 10.37 9.36
CA PRO A 79 8.26 9.24 9.18
C PRO A 79 8.88 8.40 8.06
N LEU A 80 9.08 7.11 8.35
CA LEU A 80 9.23 6.07 7.34
C LEU A 80 8.24 6.43 6.25
N GLN A 81 8.77 6.91 5.11
CA GLN A 81 8.01 7.70 4.14
C GLN A 81 6.67 7.02 3.95
N SER A 82 5.66 7.78 4.33
CA SER A 82 4.29 7.35 4.39
C SER A 82 3.98 6.50 3.16
N ARG A 83 3.34 5.36 3.40
CA ARG A 83 2.62 4.57 2.40
C ARG A 83 1.67 5.42 1.50
N GLU A 84 1.49 6.70 1.82
CA GLU A 84 0.74 7.73 1.09
C GLU A 84 1.57 8.59 0.12
N LEU A 85 2.90 8.57 0.18
CA LEU A 85 3.78 9.24 -0.81
C LEU A 85 4.39 8.26 -1.82
N ARG A 86 3.82 7.06 -1.99
CA ARG A 86 4.17 6.26 -3.17
C ARG A 86 3.64 6.99 -4.39
N PRO A 87 4.49 7.39 -5.36
CA PRO A 87 4.05 8.09 -6.56
C PRO A 87 2.92 7.27 -7.19
N THR A 88 1.71 7.84 -7.17
CA THR A 88 0.55 7.21 -7.77
C THR A 88 0.48 7.65 -9.22
N VAL A 89 0.54 6.68 -10.13
CA VAL A 89 0.46 6.96 -11.56
C VAL A 89 -1.01 6.81 -11.98
N PRO A 90 -1.59 7.78 -12.71
CA PRO A 90 -2.89 7.59 -13.32
C PRO A 90 -2.83 6.43 -14.31
N VAL A 91 -3.74 5.48 -14.16
CA VAL A 91 -3.93 4.37 -15.10
C VAL A 91 -4.84 4.87 -16.19
N LEU A 92 -4.46 4.71 -17.45
CA LEU A 92 -5.24 5.18 -18.59
C LEU A 92 -5.92 4.00 -19.30
N SER A 93 -7.10 4.25 -19.87
CA SER A 93 -7.77 3.32 -20.78
C SER A 93 -7.08 3.31 -22.15
N VAL A 94 -7.51 2.41 -23.05
CA VAL A 94 -7.08 2.46 -24.47
C VAL A 94 -7.35 3.83 -25.08
N ALA A 95 -8.48 4.45 -24.71
CA ALA A 95 -8.89 5.76 -25.17
C ALA A 95 -8.20 6.92 -24.42
N GLY A 96 -7.15 6.64 -23.64
CA GLY A 96 -6.40 7.64 -22.89
C GLY A 96 -7.13 8.23 -21.69
N ARG A 97 -8.31 7.70 -21.31
CA ARG A 97 -9.09 8.22 -20.18
C ARG A 97 -8.55 7.66 -18.86
N PRO A 98 -8.43 8.45 -17.79
CA PRO A 98 -8.05 7.91 -16.48
C PRO A 98 -9.09 6.87 -16.04
N ILE A 99 -8.65 5.65 -15.73
CA ILE A 99 -9.48 4.55 -15.20
C ILE A 99 -9.24 4.29 -13.72
N GLY A 100 -8.14 4.80 -13.17
CA GLY A 100 -7.86 4.69 -11.75
C GLY A 100 -6.51 5.29 -11.39
N ARG A 101 -6.12 5.12 -10.13
CA ARG A 101 -4.79 5.48 -9.62
C ARG A 101 -4.17 4.22 -9.04
N ARG A 102 -2.87 4.01 -9.28
CA ARG A 102 -2.16 2.88 -8.67
C ARG A 102 -0.87 3.32 -8.00
N HIS A 103 -0.53 2.64 -6.91
CA HIS A 103 0.80 2.73 -6.32
C HIS A 103 1.77 1.90 -7.16
N ARG A 104 2.93 2.46 -7.54
CA ARG A 104 4.01 1.70 -8.15
C ARG A 104 4.62 0.78 -7.08
N VAL A 105 4.51 -0.52 -7.28
CA VAL A 105 5.34 -1.52 -6.59
C VAL A 105 6.45 -1.86 -7.58
N GLU A 106 7.69 -1.59 -7.23
CA GLU A 106 8.82 -1.90 -8.11
C GLU A 106 8.83 -3.43 -8.40
N ASP A 107 9.20 -3.78 -9.62
CA ASP A 107 9.24 -5.13 -10.21
C ASP A 107 7.90 -5.82 -10.54
N LEU A 108 6.73 -5.27 -10.18
CA LEU A 108 5.44 -5.85 -10.55
C LEU A 108 4.85 -5.20 -11.81
N THR A 109 4.50 -6.03 -12.81
CA THR A 109 3.72 -5.54 -13.95
C THR A 109 2.27 -5.34 -13.53
N PRO A 110 1.72 -4.12 -13.63
CA PRO A 110 0.35 -3.84 -13.24
C PRO A 110 -0.60 -4.35 -14.31
N VAL A 111 -1.63 -5.10 -13.90
CA VAL A 111 -2.62 -5.68 -14.80
C VAL A 111 -4.05 -5.34 -14.38
N VAL A 112 -4.92 -5.20 -15.36
CA VAL A 112 -6.38 -5.09 -15.20
C VAL A 112 -7.00 -6.42 -15.63
N ILE A 113 -7.93 -6.94 -14.83
CA ILE A 113 -8.74 -8.11 -15.16
C ILE A 113 -10.14 -7.61 -15.48
N GLU A 114 -10.57 -7.81 -16.72
CA GLU A 114 -11.88 -7.36 -17.18
C GLU A 114 -12.90 -8.51 -17.14
N LEU A 115 -14.17 -8.16 -16.91
CA LEU A 115 -15.30 -9.09 -17.01
C LEU A 115 -15.46 -9.69 -18.42
N SER A 116 -14.87 -9.05 -19.43
CA SER A 116 -14.76 -9.54 -20.80
C SER A 116 -13.91 -10.83 -20.94
N GLY A 117 -13.24 -11.24 -19.86
CA GLY A 117 -12.35 -12.39 -19.80
C GLY A 117 -10.92 -12.06 -20.24
N THR A 118 -10.50 -10.80 -20.17
CA THR A 118 -9.16 -10.38 -20.59
C THR A 118 -8.30 -9.92 -19.41
N ILE A 119 -6.99 -10.19 -19.53
CA ILE A 119 -5.97 -9.58 -18.69
C ILE A 119 -5.19 -8.61 -19.56
N ARG A 120 -5.06 -7.37 -19.10
CA ARG A 120 -4.42 -6.29 -19.86
C ARG A 120 -3.34 -5.60 -19.04
N ASN A 121 -2.25 -5.21 -19.68
CA ASN A 121 -1.24 -4.36 -19.06
C ASN A 121 -1.87 -3.00 -18.78
N ALA A 122 -1.92 -2.62 -17.51
CA ALA A 122 -2.57 -1.38 -17.10
C ALA A 122 -1.77 -0.12 -17.52
N SER A 123 -0.50 -0.24 -17.88
CA SER A 123 0.33 0.88 -18.34
C SER A 123 0.18 1.14 -19.83
N THR A 124 0.16 0.06 -20.62
CA THR A 124 0.18 0.15 -22.09
C THR A 124 -1.18 -0.14 -22.73
N GLY A 125 -2.15 -0.62 -21.95
CA GLY A 125 -3.44 -1.08 -22.45
C GLY A 125 -3.38 -2.37 -23.27
N ARG A 126 -2.19 -2.95 -23.49
CA ARG A 126 -2.01 -4.15 -24.31
C ARG A 126 -2.67 -5.36 -23.65
N THR A 127 -3.46 -6.11 -24.43
CA THR A 127 -3.97 -7.41 -24.01
C THR A 127 -2.81 -8.39 -23.83
N LEU A 128 -2.70 -8.95 -22.63
CA LEU A 128 -1.67 -9.90 -22.25
C LEU A 128 -2.17 -11.33 -22.30
N TRP A 129 -3.45 -11.54 -22.00
CA TRP A 129 -4.07 -12.85 -21.98
C TRP A 129 -5.58 -12.76 -22.20
N ILE A 130 -6.14 -13.78 -22.83
CA ILE A 130 -7.58 -13.94 -23.08
C ILE A 130 -8.02 -15.29 -22.52
N ALA A 131 -9.07 -15.28 -21.71
CA ALA A 131 -9.67 -16.50 -21.16
C ALA A 131 -10.31 -17.34 -22.27
N PRO A 132 -9.93 -18.62 -22.42
CA PRO A 132 -10.60 -19.53 -23.34
C PRO A 132 -12.11 -19.57 -23.08
N GLY A 133 -12.91 -19.48 -24.13
CA GLY A 133 -14.36 -19.49 -24.07
C GLY A 133 -15.02 -18.22 -23.54
N SER A 134 -14.26 -17.16 -23.21
CA SER A 134 -14.80 -15.85 -22.84
C SER A 134 -15.50 -15.15 -24.01
N PRO A 135 -16.33 -14.12 -23.75
CA PRO A 135 -16.92 -13.31 -24.81
C PRO A 135 -15.87 -12.77 -25.80
N THR A 136 -14.70 -12.35 -25.30
CA THR A 136 -13.61 -11.84 -26.14
C THR A 136 -12.97 -12.94 -26.99
N ASP A 137 -12.78 -14.13 -26.44
CA ASP A 137 -12.23 -15.28 -27.18
C ASP A 137 -13.18 -15.72 -28.31
N ARG A 138 -14.48 -15.82 -28.02
CA ARG A 138 -15.50 -16.16 -29.03
C ARG A 138 -15.61 -15.12 -30.13
N ALA A 139 -15.46 -13.84 -29.79
CA ALA A 139 -15.49 -12.75 -30.75
C ALA A 139 -14.21 -12.69 -31.63
N ASN A 140 -13.11 -13.30 -31.21
CA ASN A 140 -11.80 -13.22 -31.88
C ASN A 140 -11.14 -14.60 -31.95
N PRO A 141 -11.72 -15.57 -32.69
CA PRO A 141 -11.22 -16.94 -32.74
C PRO A 141 -9.75 -17.01 -33.18
N GLY A 142 -8.96 -17.82 -32.48
CA GLY A 142 -7.52 -18.00 -32.73
C GLY A 142 -6.61 -16.92 -32.12
N THR A 143 -7.15 -15.77 -31.71
CA THR A 143 -6.36 -14.68 -31.11
C THR A 143 -5.81 -15.08 -29.75
N ALA A 144 -6.59 -15.79 -28.94
CA ALA A 144 -6.14 -16.28 -27.64
C ALA A 144 -4.94 -17.22 -27.76
N ALA A 145 -4.88 -18.08 -28.79
CA ALA A 145 -3.75 -18.99 -28.99
C ALA A 145 -2.43 -18.25 -29.22
N ILE A 146 -2.48 -17.12 -29.95
CA ILE A 146 -1.29 -16.30 -30.24
C ILE A 146 -0.88 -15.50 -29.00
N ILE A 147 -1.83 -14.81 -28.36
CA ILE A 147 -1.54 -13.92 -27.23
C ILE A 147 -1.09 -14.74 -26.01
N ASN A 148 -1.83 -15.81 -25.69
CA ASN A 148 -1.58 -16.60 -24.49
C ASN A 148 -0.25 -17.37 -24.58
N ALA A 149 0.23 -17.74 -25.77
CA ALA A 149 1.52 -18.40 -25.95
C ALA A 149 2.71 -17.55 -25.46
N SER A 150 2.58 -16.22 -25.55
CA SER A 150 3.59 -15.26 -25.09
C SER A 150 3.41 -14.84 -23.63
N TYR A 151 2.29 -15.21 -23.01
CA TYR A 151 1.96 -14.81 -21.65
C TYR A 151 2.72 -15.67 -20.63
N ARG A 152 3.68 -15.06 -19.94
CA ARG A 152 4.32 -15.65 -18.76
C ARG A 152 3.70 -15.05 -17.51
N PRO A 153 2.95 -15.85 -16.71
CA PRO A 153 2.42 -15.37 -15.45
C PRO A 153 3.61 -15.03 -14.54
N THR A 154 3.96 -13.75 -14.50
CA THR A 154 4.95 -13.19 -13.60
C THR A 154 4.23 -12.65 -12.38
N GLN A 155 4.97 -12.17 -11.39
CA GLN A 155 4.35 -11.53 -10.25
C GLN A 155 3.65 -10.25 -10.73
N HIS A 156 2.32 -10.25 -10.68
CA HIS A 156 1.48 -9.15 -11.16
C HIS A 156 0.77 -8.47 -10.01
N GLN A 157 0.65 -7.15 -10.09
CA GLN A 157 -0.22 -6.39 -9.22
C GLN A 157 -1.60 -6.28 -9.90
N VAL A 158 -2.63 -6.85 -9.28
CA VAL A 158 -4.00 -6.75 -9.77
C VAL A 158 -4.57 -5.39 -9.42
N ILE A 159 -5.08 -4.70 -10.43
CA ILE A 159 -5.83 -3.45 -10.28
C ILE A 159 -7.30 -3.80 -10.43
N ALA A 160 -8.05 -3.73 -9.33
CA ALA A 160 -9.50 -3.78 -9.37
C ALA A 160 -10.01 -2.43 -9.91
N ASP A 161 -10.56 -2.44 -11.11
CA ASP A 161 -11.34 -1.32 -11.61
C ASP A 161 -12.73 -1.41 -10.95
N HIS A 162 -13.04 -0.50 -10.03
CA HIS A 162 -14.31 -0.44 -9.31
C HIS A 162 -15.38 0.38 -10.06
N ARG A 163 -15.23 0.55 -11.38
CA ARG A 163 -16.28 1.11 -12.22
C ARG A 163 -17.43 0.11 -12.35
N LEU A 164 -18.34 0.18 -11.38
CA LEU A 164 -19.74 -0.18 -11.53
C LEU A 164 -20.38 0.70 -12.62
#